data_AF-A0A2A8D5G2-F1
#
_entry.id   AF-A0A2A8D5G2-F1
#
_cell.length_a   1.000
_cell.length_b   1.000
_cell.length_c   1.000
_cell.angle_alpha   90.00
_cell.angle_beta   90.00
_cell.angle_gamma   90.00
#
_symmetry.space_group_name_H-M   'P 1'
#
loop_
_entity.id
_entity.type
_entity.pdbx_description
1 polymer ?
#
loop_
_entity_poly.entity_id
_entity_poly.type
_entity_poly.pdbx_seq_one_letter_code
_entity_poly.pdbx_strand_id
1 'polypeptide(L)'
;MALSPAGADLKVIFGPGVPDALREQIVQTWGSLSPRLFDSVHDALEATQSVAHAIVLTDGSVNLFDEHPDLVNPFGILQILNIQNEKQALETLTSNLTVAMIQQLAGKRTMLHAAAIGDPATKRALVLVGASGRGKTTAAQYLGKKFTYLTDETTIVGADREIYPYPKPLSLVVSDDEPKEQRNPVDLGLNAADCEDTSYTAARVVMVGRTDEPTKPYLERVSLGDALMSIAEQTSGVALNPEGVLSIIRLFEQCGGVWRLVYSEVEDIEPLVRELLAENAVLPNSERVDEYETFETPDRLPNVYPNGTQVLQRMFGTVGYLVDGERFLLHHGDSLDEISAFAAECWINAAHELTVREHYEVMRELFEGLPEDAHRQVVEQLSESGILTMRTVDDPLYTEEDSN
;
A
#
# COMPACT_ATOMS: atom_id res chain seq x y z
N MET A 1 15.72 -10.10 -19.47
CA MET A 1 14.79 -8.97 -19.64
C MET A 1 14.90 -8.05 -18.44
N ALA A 2 15.07 -6.74 -18.62
CA ALA A 2 14.99 -5.75 -17.55
C ALA A 2 13.77 -4.84 -17.76
N LEU A 3 13.11 -4.51 -16.65
CA LEU A 3 11.90 -3.69 -16.58
C LEU A 3 12.09 -2.65 -15.47
N SER A 4 11.48 -1.48 -15.62
CA SER A 4 11.53 -0.41 -14.61
C SER A 4 10.12 0.05 -14.20
N PRO A 5 9.24 -0.84 -13.71
CA PRO A 5 7.88 -0.45 -13.31
C PRO A 5 7.89 0.61 -12.21
N ALA A 6 7.23 1.75 -12.45
CA ALA A 6 7.25 2.91 -11.56
C ALA A 6 8.67 3.34 -11.11
N GLY A 7 9.68 3.11 -11.95
CA GLY A 7 11.09 3.40 -11.65
C GLY A 7 11.80 2.38 -10.74
N ALA A 8 11.18 1.26 -10.38
CA ALA A 8 11.84 0.17 -9.65
C ALA A 8 12.56 -0.78 -10.61
N ASP A 9 13.84 -1.07 -10.39
CA ASP A 9 14.62 -1.89 -11.32
C ASP A 9 14.43 -3.39 -11.05
N LEU A 10 13.77 -4.07 -11.99
CA LEU A 10 13.50 -5.50 -11.92
C LEU A 10 14.11 -6.25 -13.11
N LYS A 11 14.54 -7.48 -12.85
CA LYS A 11 15.08 -8.37 -13.88
C LYS A 11 14.30 -9.67 -13.92
N VAL A 12 13.97 -10.09 -15.13
CA VAL A 12 13.42 -11.41 -15.42
C VAL A 12 14.45 -12.17 -16.23
N ILE A 13 14.91 -13.28 -15.68
CA ILE A 13 15.94 -14.14 -16.26
C ILE A 13 15.26 -15.40 -16.77
N PHE A 14 15.39 -15.67 -18.06
CA PHE A 14 14.86 -16.89 -18.68
C PHE A 14 15.91 -17.99 -18.58
N GLY A 15 15.78 -18.83 -17.57
CA GLY A 15 16.69 -19.94 -17.29
C GLY A 15 16.49 -21.15 -18.19
N PRO A 16 17.14 -22.27 -17.85
CA PRO A 16 17.05 -23.52 -18.61
C PRO A 16 15.61 -24.02 -18.75
N GLY A 17 15.33 -24.64 -19.90
CA GLY A 17 14.06 -25.30 -20.19
C GLY A 17 12.84 -24.39 -20.39
N VAL A 18 12.97 -23.07 -20.22
CA VAL A 18 11.90 -22.11 -20.55
C VAL A 18 11.66 -22.07 -22.07
N PRO A 19 10.48 -22.43 -22.60
CA PRO A 19 10.20 -22.44 -24.04
C PRO A 19 10.29 -21.04 -24.67
N ASP A 20 10.81 -20.95 -25.90
CA ASP A 20 10.92 -19.66 -26.62
C ASP A 20 9.57 -18.97 -26.80
N ALA A 21 8.51 -19.74 -27.09
CA ALA A 21 7.14 -19.21 -27.20
C ALA A 21 6.67 -18.51 -25.92
N LEU A 22 6.99 -19.07 -24.75
CA LEU A 22 6.65 -18.46 -23.45
C LEU A 22 7.49 -17.20 -23.21
N ARG A 23 8.77 -17.20 -23.60
CA ARG A 23 9.64 -15.99 -23.51
C ARG A 23 9.07 -14.86 -24.34
N GLU A 24 8.71 -15.13 -25.59
CA GLU A 24 8.09 -14.16 -26.50
C GLU A 24 6.76 -13.65 -25.94
N GLN A 25 5.91 -14.54 -25.42
CA GLN A 25 4.64 -14.17 -24.80
C GLN A 25 4.84 -13.25 -23.60
N ILE A 26 5.82 -13.53 -22.72
CA ILE A 26 6.13 -12.67 -21.57
C ILE A 26 6.56 -11.28 -22.05
N VAL A 27 7.48 -11.20 -23.03
CA VAL A 27 7.97 -9.92 -23.54
C VAL A 27 6.84 -9.10 -24.17
N GLN A 28 5.96 -9.74 -24.96
CA GLN A 28 4.80 -9.07 -25.57
C GLN A 28 3.79 -8.59 -24.52
N THR A 29 3.48 -9.44 -23.54
CA THR A 29 2.52 -9.13 -22.47
C THR A 29 2.97 -7.91 -21.67
N TRP A 30 4.27 -7.78 -21.40
CA TRP A 30 4.89 -6.66 -20.68
C TRP A 30 5.31 -5.48 -21.57
N GLY A 31 4.94 -5.49 -22.86
CA GLY A 31 5.42 -4.52 -23.85
C GLY A 31 5.12 -3.05 -23.52
N SER A 32 4.07 -2.77 -22.74
CA SER A 32 3.71 -1.42 -22.26
C SER A 32 4.78 -0.78 -21.34
N LEU A 33 5.64 -1.58 -20.72
CA LEU A 33 6.77 -1.14 -19.89
C LEU A 33 8.10 -1.12 -20.68
N SER A 34 8.05 -1.27 -22.01
CA SER A 34 9.22 -1.25 -22.90
C SER A 34 10.42 -2.08 -22.39
N PRO A 35 10.24 -3.39 -22.13
CA PRO A 35 11.29 -4.25 -21.60
C PRO A 35 12.57 -4.19 -22.44
N ARG A 36 13.72 -4.04 -21.77
CA ARG A 36 15.03 -4.16 -22.40
C ARG A 36 15.49 -5.61 -22.39
N LEU A 37 15.87 -6.14 -23.55
CA LEU A 37 16.41 -7.49 -23.69
C LEU A 37 17.93 -7.46 -23.71
N PHE A 38 18.53 -8.46 -23.08
CA PHE A 38 19.98 -8.60 -22.94
C PHE A 38 20.33 -10.08 -23.17
N ASP A 39 21.48 -10.33 -23.78
CA ASP A 39 21.96 -11.68 -24.06
C ASP A 39 22.57 -12.35 -22.82
N SER A 40 23.03 -11.56 -21.84
CA SER A 40 23.59 -12.08 -20.59
C SER A 40 23.15 -11.27 -19.35
N VAL A 41 23.26 -11.91 -18.19
CA VAL A 41 23.04 -11.25 -16.88
C VAL A 41 24.06 -10.14 -16.65
N HIS A 42 25.30 -10.35 -17.08
CA HIS A 42 26.37 -9.37 -16.95
C HIS A 42 26.03 -8.07 -17.69
N ASP A 43 25.62 -8.15 -18.96
CA ASP A 43 25.26 -6.98 -19.77
C ASP A 43 24.06 -6.23 -19.16
N ALA A 44 23.08 -6.97 -18.64
CA ALA A 44 21.93 -6.38 -17.97
C ALA A 44 22.33 -5.65 -16.68
N LEU A 45 23.24 -6.20 -15.89
CA LEU A 45 23.77 -5.56 -14.68
C LEU A 45 24.59 -4.33 -15.01
N GLU A 46 25.46 -4.39 -16.02
CA GLU A 46 26.26 -3.25 -16.47
C GLU A 46 25.37 -2.11 -16.99
N ALA A 47 24.37 -2.42 -17.81
CA ALA A 47 23.49 -1.43 -18.42
C ALA A 47 22.46 -0.82 -17.47
N THR A 48 22.04 -1.55 -16.43
CA THR A 48 21.06 -1.04 -15.44
C THR A 48 21.71 -0.51 -14.17
N GLN A 49 22.97 -0.86 -13.91
CA GLN A 49 23.70 -0.53 -12.67
C GLN A 49 22.94 -0.90 -11.39
N SER A 50 22.05 -1.89 -11.46
CA SER A 50 21.14 -2.26 -10.38
C SER A 50 21.17 -3.75 -10.13
N VAL A 51 21.35 -4.12 -8.87
CA VAL A 51 21.36 -5.50 -8.38
C VAL A 51 20.14 -5.80 -7.50
N ALA A 52 19.11 -4.94 -7.51
CA ALA A 52 18.07 -4.95 -6.48
C ALA A 52 17.28 -6.27 -6.42
N HIS A 53 16.61 -6.63 -7.51
CA HIS A 53 15.76 -7.82 -7.58
C HIS A 53 15.84 -8.52 -8.93
N ALA A 54 15.89 -9.85 -8.89
CA ALA A 54 15.72 -10.69 -10.07
C ALA A 54 14.78 -11.87 -9.82
N ILE A 55 14.01 -12.23 -10.83
CA ILE A 55 13.16 -13.42 -10.87
C ILE A 55 13.68 -14.32 -12.00
N VAL A 56 14.07 -15.54 -11.67
CA VAL A 56 14.51 -16.55 -12.63
C VAL A 56 13.36 -17.49 -12.93
N LEU A 57 12.94 -17.55 -14.19
CA LEU A 57 12.03 -18.59 -14.66
C LEU A 57 12.83 -19.81 -15.09
N THR A 58 12.39 -21.00 -14.70
CA THR A 58 13.03 -22.28 -15.07
C THR A 58 11.99 -23.39 -15.08
N ASP A 59 12.21 -24.45 -15.85
CA ASP A 59 11.37 -25.66 -15.77
C ASP A 59 11.79 -26.61 -14.64
N GLY A 60 12.93 -26.32 -13.97
CA GLY A 60 13.49 -27.14 -12.90
C GLY A 60 14.14 -28.44 -13.37
N SER A 61 14.38 -28.60 -14.67
CA SER A 61 15.01 -29.81 -15.26
C SER A 61 16.48 -29.99 -14.85
N VAL A 62 17.14 -28.90 -14.47
CA VAL A 62 18.56 -28.85 -14.10
C VAL A 62 18.77 -27.99 -12.85
N ASN A 63 19.91 -28.19 -12.18
CA ASN A 63 20.32 -27.31 -11.10
C ASN A 63 20.77 -25.97 -11.68
N LEU A 64 20.00 -24.91 -11.38
CA LEU A 64 20.21 -23.57 -11.91
C LEU A 64 21.63 -23.05 -11.67
N PHE A 65 22.19 -23.26 -10.48
CA PHE A 65 23.50 -22.71 -10.11
C PHE A 65 24.69 -23.52 -10.64
N ASP A 66 24.46 -24.78 -11.05
CA ASP A 66 25.49 -25.57 -11.72
C ASP A 66 25.65 -25.12 -13.19
N GLU A 67 24.54 -24.81 -13.86
CA GLU A 67 24.50 -24.31 -15.25
C GLU A 67 24.86 -22.81 -15.33
N HIS A 68 24.43 -22.02 -14.35
CA HIS A 68 24.63 -20.57 -14.29
C HIS A 68 25.26 -20.14 -12.95
N PRO A 69 26.56 -20.41 -12.73
CA PRO A 69 27.27 -19.98 -11.52
C PRO A 69 27.32 -18.45 -11.33
N ASP A 70 27.15 -17.69 -12.41
CA ASP A 70 27.09 -16.23 -12.41
C ASP A 70 25.84 -15.68 -11.69
N LEU A 71 24.83 -16.52 -11.44
CA LEU A 71 23.66 -16.19 -10.62
C LEU A 71 23.90 -16.31 -9.11
N VAL A 72 25.08 -16.74 -8.66
CA VAL A 72 25.42 -16.84 -7.25
C VAL A 72 25.75 -15.45 -6.69
N ASN A 73 24.84 -14.90 -5.88
CA ASN A 73 24.96 -13.61 -5.19
C ASN A 73 25.16 -12.32 -6.03
N PRO A 74 24.76 -12.19 -7.31
CA PRO A 74 24.81 -10.91 -8.00
C PRO A 74 23.62 -10.01 -7.66
N PHE A 75 22.58 -10.51 -6.97
CA PHE A 75 21.37 -9.76 -6.64
C PHE A 75 21.16 -9.67 -5.13
N GLY A 76 20.59 -8.55 -4.68
CA GLY A 76 20.12 -8.40 -3.30
C GLY A 76 19.03 -9.41 -2.97
N ILE A 77 18.08 -9.60 -3.90
CA ILE A 77 17.06 -10.65 -3.83
C ILE A 77 16.96 -11.39 -5.16
N LEU A 78 17.04 -12.72 -5.09
CA LEU A 78 16.86 -13.63 -6.22
C LEU A 78 15.70 -14.58 -5.92
N GLN A 79 14.65 -14.52 -6.72
CA GLN A 79 13.51 -15.43 -6.62
C GLN A 79 13.53 -16.43 -7.79
N ILE A 80 13.21 -17.69 -7.52
CA ILE A 80 13.09 -18.73 -8.56
C ILE A 80 11.61 -19.05 -8.74
N LEU A 81 11.15 -19.01 -10.00
CA LEU A 81 9.81 -19.40 -10.41
C LEU A 81 9.89 -20.65 -11.29
N ASN A 82 9.46 -21.78 -10.75
CA ASN A 82 9.40 -23.05 -11.47
C ASN A 82 8.14 -23.12 -12.35
N ILE A 83 8.32 -23.32 -13.65
CA ILE A 83 7.23 -23.42 -14.61
C ILE A 83 6.72 -24.86 -14.62
N GLN A 84 5.57 -25.08 -13.99
CA GLN A 84 4.81 -26.33 -14.11
C GLN A 84 3.66 -26.17 -15.11
N ASN A 85 3.13 -24.95 -15.26
CA ASN A 85 2.06 -24.57 -16.15
C ASN A 85 2.29 -23.14 -16.64
N GLU A 86 2.23 -22.92 -17.96
CA GLU A 86 2.56 -21.62 -18.57
C GLU A 86 1.59 -20.50 -18.17
N LYS A 87 0.27 -20.77 -18.15
CA LYS A 87 -0.73 -19.78 -17.72
C LYS A 87 -0.52 -19.38 -16.27
N GLN A 88 -0.32 -20.35 -15.39
CA GLN A 88 -0.04 -20.09 -13.98
C GLN A 88 1.27 -19.32 -13.78
N ALA A 89 2.31 -19.64 -14.57
CA ALA A 89 3.59 -18.94 -14.51
C ALA A 89 3.44 -17.46 -14.89
N LEU A 90 2.63 -17.11 -15.89
CA LEU A 90 2.36 -15.72 -16.28
C LEU A 90 1.67 -14.92 -15.17
N GLU A 91 0.63 -15.48 -14.57
CA GLU A 91 -0.07 -14.85 -13.43
C GLU A 91 0.87 -14.68 -12.23
N THR A 92 1.61 -15.75 -11.89
CA THR A 92 2.54 -15.73 -10.75
C THR A 92 3.68 -14.74 -10.98
N LEU A 93 4.22 -14.67 -12.19
CA LEU A 93 5.25 -13.70 -12.55
C LEU A 93 4.75 -12.26 -12.38
N THR A 94 3.51 -11.98 -12.77
CA THR A 94 2.90 -10.66 -12.62
C THR A 94 2.73 -10.25 -11.16
N SER A 95 2.27 -11.19 -10.34
CA SER A 95 2.19 -10.99 -8.89
C SER A 95 3.58 -10.74 -8.29
N ASN A 96 4.58 -11.59 -8.59
CA ASN A 96 5.94 -11.46 -8.07
C ASN A 96 6.62 -10.14 -8.48
N LEU A 97 6.46 -9.71 -9.73
CA LEU A 97 7.01 -8.42 -10.19
C LEU A 97 6.36 -7.25 -9.46
N THR A 98 5.05 -7.31 -9.21
CA THR A 98 4.35 -6.28 -8.44
C THR A 98 4.84 -6.22 -7.00
N VAL A 99 4.99 -7.38 -6.34
CA VAL A 99 5.54 -7.46 -4.97
C VAL A 99 6.98 -6.94 -4.92
N ALA A 100 7.82 -7.33 -5.87
CA ALA A 100 9.21 -6.88 -5.92
C ALA A 100 9.32 -5.35 -6.16
N MET A 101 8.44 -4.78 -6.98
CA MET A 101 8.32 -3.33 -7.14
C MET A 101 7.93 -2.66 -5.81
N ILE A 102 6.88 -3.16 -5.14
CA ILE A 102 6.42 -2.65 -3.84
C ILE A 102 7.56 -2.67 -2.81
N GLN A 103 8.31 -3.76 -2.72
CA GLN A 103 9.45 -3.88 -1.80
C GLN A 103 10.57 -2.88 -2.08
N GLN A 104 10.80 -2.50 -3.34
CA GLN A 104 11.82 -1.49 -3.67
C GLN A 104 11.36 -0.05 -3.42
N LEU A 105 10.06 0.21 -3.55
CA LEU A 105 9.45 1.53 -3.38
C LEU A 105 8.94 1.78 -1.96
N ALA A 106 8.83 0.72 -1.16
CA ALA A 106 8.61 0.75 0.28
C ALA A 106 9.47 1.82 0.93
N GLY A 107 8.79 2.74 1.62
CA GLY A 107 9.39 3.87 2.32
C GLY A 107 9.98 4.98 1.49
N LYS A 108 9.83 4.93 0.17
CA LYS A 108 10.24 5.99 -0.76
C LYS A 108 9.06 6.69 -1.41
N ARG A 109 7.92 6.01 -1.53
CA ARG A 109 6.72 6.47 -2.24
C ARG A 109 5.46 6.03 -1.50
N THR A 110 4.40 6.81 -1.65
CA THR A 110 3.07 6.42 -1.20
C THR A 110 2.47 5.51 -2.27
N MET A 111 2.02 4.33 -1.86
CA MET A 111 1.40 3.34 -2.75
C MET A 111 -0.03 3.11 -2.30
N LEU A 112 -0.97 3.18 -3.24
CA LEU A 112 -2.40 2.93 -3.00
C LEU A 112 -2.86 1.76 -3.86
N HIS A 113 -3.66 0.87 -3.29
CA HIS A 113 -4.39 -0.13 -4.08
C HIS A 113 -5.54 0.54 -4.86
N ALA A 114 -5.16 1.21 -5.94
CA ALA A 114 -6.00 2.09 -6.72
C ALA A 114 -5.57 2.07 -8.19
N ALA A 115 -6.54 2.29 -9.07
CA ALA A 115 -6.25 2.62 -10.46
C ALA A 115 -5.92 4.10 -10.60
N ALA A 116 -5.21 4.48 -11.64
CA ALA A 116 -4.97 5.89 -11.97
C ALA A 116 -5.16 6.16 -13.46
N ILE A 117 -5.86 7.26 -13.74
CA ILE A 117 -6.17 7.72 -15.10
C ILE A 117 -5.76 9.18 -15.23
N GLY A 118 -4.95 9.50 -16.24
CA GLY A 118 -4.42 10.83 -16.50
C GLY A 118 -5.09 11.51 -17.69
N ASP A 119 -5.33 12.81 -17.60
CA ASP A 119 -5.64 13.62 -18.79
C ASP A 119 -4.33 13.98 -19.50
N PRO A 120 -4.10 13.54 -20.74
CA PRO A 120 -2.88 13.85 -21.48
C PRO A 120 -2.68 15.35 -21.73
N ALA A 121 -3.75 16.15 -21.74
CA ALA A 121 -3.66 17.59 -22.01
C ALA A 121 -3.21 18.38 -20.78
N THR A 122 -3.80 18.12 -19.62
CA THR A 122 -3.52 18.85 -18.37
C THR A 122 -2.48 18.18 -17.48
N LYS A 123 -2.13 16.91 -17.76
CA LYS A 123 -1.29 16.05 -16.90
C LYS A 123 -1.84 15.87 -15.48
N ARG A 124 -3.12 16.18 -15.27
CA ARG A 124 -3.82 15.90 -14.03
C ARG A 124 -4.32 14.47 -14.05
N ALA A 125 -4.27 13.80 -12.91
CA ALA A 125 -4.68 12.41 -12.78
C ALA A 125 -5.71 12.19 -11.69
N LEU A 126 -6.61 11.26 -11.96
CA LEU A 126 -7.65 10.79 -11.05
C LEU A 126 -7.21 9.45 -10.50
N VAL A 127 -7.10 9.37 -9.17
CA VAL A 127 -6.83 8.13 -8.44
C VAL A 127 -8.16 7.50 -8.04
N LEU A 128 -8.40 6.27 -8.48
CA LEU A 128 -9.63 5.51 -8.29
C LEU A 128 -9.41 4.39 -7.27
N VAL A 129 -9.86 4.64 -6.05
CA VAL A 129 -9.82 3.74 -4.90
C VAL A 129 -11.10 2.91 -4.84
N GLY A 130 -11.08 1.71 -4.27
CA GLY A 130 -12.29 0.91 -4.09
C GLY A 130 -11.94 -0.53 -3.75
N ALA A 131 -12.86 -1.27 -3.14
CA ALA A 131 -12.62 -2.69 -2.86
C ALA A 131 -12.48 -3.51 -4.16
N SER A 132 -11.83 -4.68 -4.08
CA SER A 132 -11.88 -5.66 -5.17
C SER A 132 -13.34 -5.96 -5.56
N GLY A 133 -13.62 -6.10 -6.86
CA GLY A 133 -14.98 -6.35 -7.37
C GLY A 133 -15.91 -5.13 -7.45
N ARG A 134 -15.54 -3.94 -6.94
CA ARG A 134 -16.37 -2.72 -7.01
C ARG A 134 -16.29 -1.97 -8.35
N GLY A 135 -15.76 -2.60 -9.40
CA GLY A 135 -15.70 -2.01 -10.74
C GLY A 135 -14.48 -1.12 -11.02
N LYS A 136 -13.44 -1.09 -10.16
CA LYS A 136 -12.18 -0.34 -10.41
C LYS A 136 -11.56 -0.69 -11.75
N THR A 137 -11.31 -1.98 -11.99
CA THR A 137 -10.69 -2.46 -13.23
C THR A 137 -11.58 -2.15 -14.44
N THR A 138 -12.90 -2.29 -14.30
CA THR A 138 -13.87 -1.91 -15.35
C THR A 138 -13.81 -0.42 -15.68
N ALA A 139 -13.77 0.45 -14.65
CA ALA A 139 -13.62 1.89 -14.81
C ALA A 139 -12.28 2.26 -15.44
N ALA A 140 -11.18 1.65 -14.98
CA ALA A 140 -9.84 1.88 -15.51
C ALA A 140 -9.73 1.46 -16.99
N GLN A 141 -10.33 0.33 -17.37
CA GLN A 141 -10.38 -0.12 -18.76
C GLN A 141 -11.22 0.81 -19.64
N TYR A 142 -12.39 1.23 -19.16
CA TYR A 142 -13.24 2.14 -19.92
C TYR A 142 -12.57 3.50 -20.12
N LEU A 143 -12.16 4.13 -19.01
CA LEU A 143 -11.54 5.46 -19.02
C LEU A 143 -10.16 5.43 -19.69
N GLY A 144 -9.40 4.35 -19.56
CA GLY A 144 -8.09 4.18 -20.21
C GLY A 144 -8.14 4.18 -21.74
N LYS A 145 -9.32 3.98 -22.35
CA LYS A 145 -9.52 4.17 -23.81
C LYS A 145 -9.75 5.64 -24.20
N LYS A 146 -10.11 6.49 -23.24
CA LYS A 146 -10.50 7.90 -23.45
C LYS A 146 -9.46 8.89 -22.94
N PHE A 147 -8.72 8.47 -21.93
CA PHE A 147 -7.69 9.19 -21.20
C PHE A 147 -6.41 8.34 -21.20
N THR A 148 -5.34 8.85 -20.60
CA THR A 148 -4.11 8.09 -20.38
C THR A 148 -4.32 7.07 -19.27
N TYR A 149 -4.07 5.80 -19.57
CA TYR A 149 -4.05 4.70 -18.60
C TYR A 149 -2.69 4.68 -17.89
N LEU A 150 -2.67 4.94 -16.58
CA LEU A 150 -1.44 4.92 -15.76
C LEU A 150 -1.26 3.58 -15.06
N THR A 151 -2.34 3.01 -14.50
CA THR A 151 -2.38 1.69 -13.85
C THR A 151 -3.83 1.29 -13.53
N ASP A 152 -4.11 -0.01 -13.34
CA ASP A 152 -5.41 -0.52 -12.89
C ASP A 152 -5.45 -0.97 -11.42
N GLU A 153 -4.29 -1.10 -10.76
CA GLU A 153 -4.20 -1.82 -9.49
C GLU A 153 -3.37 -1.13 -8.41
N THR A 154 -2.20 -0.59 -8.77
CA THR A 154 -1.28 0.01 -7.79
C THR A 154 -0.87 1.37 -8.30
N THR A 155 -1.35 2.42 -7.63
CA THR A 155 -0.96 3.80 -7.91
C THR A 155 0.23 4.16 -7.03
N ILE A 156 1.34 4.56 -7.66
CA ILE A 156 2.56 5.00 -6.99
C ILE A 156 2.61 6.53 -7.06
N VAL A 157 2.71 7.17 -5.90
CA VAL A 157 2.67 8.63 -5.75
C VAL A 157 3.95 9.12 -5.04
N GLY A 158 4.58 10.14 -5.61
CA GLY A 158 5.68 10.89 -5.02
C GLY A 158 5.23 11.87 -3.94
N ALA A 159 6.20 12.54 -3.31
CA ALA A 159 5.92 13.47 -2.21
C ALA A 159 5.12 14.71 -2.66
N ASP A 160 5.32 15.16 -3.90
CA ASP A 160 4.65 16.33 -4.48
C ASP A 160 3.47 15.94 -5.41
N ARG A 161 2.97 14.69 -5.25
CA ARG A 161 1.83 14.07 -5.97
C ARG A 161 2.07 13.59 -7.39
N GLU A 162 3.30 13.66 -7.88
CA GLU A 162 3.68 13.00 -9.13
C GLU A 162 3.32 11.52 -9.10
N ILE A 163 2.64 11.06 -10.14
CA ILE A 163 2.29 9.66 -10.34
C ILE A 163 3.38 9.03 -11.18
N TYR A 164 3.91 7.92 -10.69
CA TYR A 164 4.83 7.07 -11.43
C TYR A 164 4.01 6.03 -12.18
N PRO A 165 3.97 6.07 -13.53
CA PRO A 165 3.14 5.15 -14.29
C PRO A 165 3.56 3.70 -14.06
N TYR A 166 2.56 2.83 -13.91
CA TYR A 166 2.75 1.39 -13.82
C TYR A 166 1.71 0.67 -14.69
N PRO A 167 1.81 0.78 -16.03
CA PRO A 167 0.87 0.18 -16.96
C PRO A 167 1.19 -1.32 -17.14
N LYS A 168 1.13 -2.09 -16.06
CA LYS A 168 1.37 -3.54 -16.09
C LYS A 168 0.30 -4.29 -16.90
N PRO A 169 0.54 -5.57 -17.24
CA PRO A 169 -0.51 -6.43 -17.78
C PRO A 169 -1.75 -6.45 -16.89
N LEU A 170 -2.93 -6.44 -17.51
CA LEU A 170 -4.20 -6.60 -16.81
C LEU A 170 -4.46 -8.09 -16.60
N SER A 171 -4.75 -8.46 -15.35
CA SER A 171 -5.16 -9.80 -14.95
C SER A 171 -6.66 -9.98 -15.14
N LEU A 172 -7.08 -10.61 -16.23
CA LEU A 172 -8.49 -10.79 -16.59
C LEU A 172 -8.99 -12.19 -16.20
N VAL A 173 -10.14 -12.25 -15.53
CA VAL A 173 -10.85 -13.51 -15.26
C VAL A 173 -11.57 -13.93 -16.54
N VAL A 174 -11.14 -15.04 -17.14
CA VAL A 174 -11.78 -15.63 -18.33
C VAL A 174 -12.71 -16.78 -17.94
N SER A 175 -12.32 -17.54 -16.90
CA SER A 175 -13.12 -18.60 -16.28
C SER A 175 -12.72 -18.79 -14.81
N ASP A 176 -13.67 -19.13 -13.95
CA ASP A 176 -13.48 -19.16 -12.49
C ASP A 176 -12.43 -20.18 -12.01
N ASP A 177 -12.21 -21.26 -12.76
CA ASP A 177 -11.27 -22.35 -12.42
C ASP A 177 -9.91 -22.27 -13.14
N GLU A 178 -9.66 -21.23 -13.93
CA GLU A 178 -8.38 -21.06 -14.63
C GLU A 178 -7.57 -19.87 -14.09
N PRO A 179 -6.23 -19.92 -14.15
CA PRO A 179 -5.39 -18.76 -13.91
C PRO A 179 -5.83 -17.55 -14.73
N LYS A 180 -5.75 -16.36 -14.13
CA LYS A 180 -6.13 -15.11 -14.80
C LYS A 180 -5.26 -14.87 -16.02
N GLU A 181 -5.89 -14.56 -17.14
CA GLU A 181 -5.17 -14.24 -18.36
C GLU A 181 -4.51 -12.88 -18.23
N GLN A 182 -3.21 -12.83 -18.56
CA GLN A 182 -2.43 -11.60 -18.52
C GLN A 182 -2.45 -10.95 -19.90
N ARG A 183 -2.99 -9.73 -20.00
CA ARG A 183 -3.14 -9.01 -21.28
C ARG A 183 -2.41 -7.67 -21.24
N ASN A 184 -1.65 -7.37 -22.29
CA ASN A 184 -1.02 -6.06 -22.45
C ASN A 184 -2.13 -4.96 -22.56
N PRO A 185 -2.04 -3.86 -21.81
CA PRO A 185 -2.97 -2.73 -21.92
C PRO A 185 -3.17 -2.22 -23.35
N VAL A 186 -2.10 -2.15 -24.14
CA VAL A 186 -2.12 -1.62 -25.51
C VAL A 186 -2.94 -2.53 -26.43
N ASP A 187 -2.83 -3.85 -26.27
CA ASP A 187 -3.61 -4.83 -27.04
C ASP A 187 -5.11 -4.75 -26.73
N LEU A 188 -5.47 -4.28 -25.53
CA LEU A 188 -6.85 -3.99 -25.13
C LEU A 188 -7.37 -2.63 -25.64
N GLY A 189 -6.53 -1.88 -26.36
CA GLY A 189 -6.83 -0.55 -26.88
C GLY A 189 -6.75 0.56 -25.83
N LEU A 190 -6.07 0.33 -24.70
CA LEU A 190 -5.84 1.37 -23.68
C LEU A 190 -4.70 2.29 -24.11
N ASN A 191 -4.83 3.58 -23.83
CA ASN A 191 -3.78 4.57 -24.04
C ASN A 191 -2.79 4.51 -22.88
N ALA A 192 -2.01 3.43 -22.80
CA ALA A 192 -0.99 3.25 -21.77
C ALA A 192 0.01 4.41 -21.78
N ALA A 193 0.31 4.95 -20.59
CA ALA A 193 1.37 5.93 -20.44
C ALA A 193 2.73 5.33 -20.77
N ASP A 194 3.65 6.19 -21.23
CA ASP A 194 5.07 5.89 -21.18
C ASP A 194 5.48 5.71 -19.70
N CYS A 195 6.19 4.62 -19.39
CA CYS A 195 6.59 4.30 -18.03
C CYS A 195 7.54 5.33 -17.41
N GLU A 196 8.22 6.12 -18.24
CA GLU A 196 9.12 7.18 -17.81
C GLU A 196 8.42 8.55 -17.67
N ASP A 197 7.15 8.67 -18.11
CA ASP A 197 6.40 9.94 -18.05
C ASP A 197 5.83 10.19 -16.64
N THR A 198 6.69 10.74 -15.78
CA THR A 198 6.35 11.16 -14.41
C THR A 198 5.71 12.57 -14.35
N SER A 199 5.29 13.14 -15.48
CA SER A 199 4.68 14.48 -15.50
C SER A 199 3.24 14.53 -14.96
N TYR A 200 2.60 13.36 -14.77
CA TYR A 200 1.25 13.30 -14.24
C TYR A 200 1.21 13.59 -12.74
N THR A 201 0.25 14.40 -12.28
CA THR A 201 0.07 14.70 -10.85
C THR A 201 -1.31 14.27 -10.38
N ALA A 202 -1.40 13.63 -9.20
CA ALA A 202 -2.67 13.28 -8.58
C ALA A 202 -3.46 14.55 -8.24
N ALA A 203 -4.56 14.77 -8.97
CA ALA A 203 -5.43 15.92 -8.79
C ALA A 203 -6.59 15.62 -7.84
N ARG A 204 -7.10 14.38 -7.88
CA ARG A 204 -8.28 13.94 -7.11
C ARG A 204 -8.12 12.48 -6.70
N VAL A 205 -8.58 12.16 -5.49
CA VAL A 205 -8.76 10.78 -5.02
C VAL A 205 -10.25 10.50 -4.90
N VAL A 206 -10.70 9.47 -5.59
CA VAL A 206 -12.11 9.09 -5.69
C VAL A 206 -12.29 7.61 -5.39
N MET A 207 -13.20 7.31 -4.47
CA MET A 207 -13.67 5.96 -4.18
C MET A 207 -14.77 5.57 -5.16
N VAL A 208 -14.61 4.41 -5.79
CA VAL A 208 -15.55 3.85 -6.76
C VAL A 208 -16.71 3.20 -6.01
N GLY A 209 -17.92 3.74 -6.19
CA GLY A 209 -19.16 3.28 -5.56
C GLY A 209 -20.18 2.82 -6.60
N ARG A 210 -19.89 1.73 -7.32
CA ARG A 210 -20.85 1.16 -8.28
C ARG A 210 -22.10 0.63 -7.54
N THR A 211 -23.28 0.94 -8.06
CA THR A 211 -24.59 0.47 -7.58
C THR A 211 -25.36 -0.25 -8.70
N ASP A 212 -26.21 -1.20 -8.32
CA ASP A 212 -27.08 -1.92 -9.26
C ASP A 212 -28.35 -1.12 -9.61
N GLU A 213 -28.73 -0.16 -8.76
CA GLU A 213 -29.87 0.71 -9.03
C GLU A 213 -29.52 1.75 -10.09
N PRO A 214 -30.36 1.95 -11.13
CA PRO A 214 -30.10 2.95 -12.17
C PRO A 214 -29.86 4.34 -11.57
N THR A 215 -28.60 4.80 -11.63
CA THR A 215 -28.15 5.99 -10.91
C THR A 215 -27.30 6.85 -11.82
N LYS A 216 -27.74 8.09 -12.04
CA LYS A 216 -26.91 9.10 -12.72
C LYS A 216 -25.67 9.40 -11.86
N PRO A 217 -24.47 9.46 -12.44
CA PRO A 217 -23.25 9.68 -11.67
C PRO A 217 -23.27 10.96 -10.84
N TYR A 218 -22.82 10.86 -9.59
CA TYR A 218 -22.60 12.00 -8.71
C TYR A 218 -21.45 11.75 -7.73
N LEU A 219 -20.98 12.82 -7.09
CA LEU A 219 -19.94 12.77 -6.07
C LEU A 219 -20.53 13.06 -4.69
N GLU A 220 -20.11 12.29 -3.71
CA GLU A 220 -20.35 12.57 -2.28
C GLU A 220 -19.03 12.67 -1.54
N ARG A 221 -18.94 13.56 -0.55
CA ARG A 221 -17.74 13.71 0.28
C ARG A 221 -17.64 12.50 1.21
N VAL A 222 -16.44 11.95 1.35
CA VAL A 222 -16.13 10.89 2.32
C VAL A 222 -15.34 11.52 3.48
N SER A 223 -15.64 11.11 4.72
CA SER A 223 -14.87 11.58 5.87
C SER A 223 -13.45 11.00 5.84
N LEU A 224 -12.53 11.62 6.58
CA LEU A 224 -11.14 11.16 6.59
C LEU A 224 -11.06 9.75 7.20
N GLY A 225 -11.79 9.49 8.29
CA GLY A 225 -11.81 8.18 8.93
C GLY A 225 -12.31 7.07 8.00
N ASP A 226 -13.42 7.30 7.29
CA ASP A 226 -13.97 6.30 6.35
C ASP A 226 -13.03 6.04 5.17
N ALA A 227 -12.39 7.10 4.66
CA ALA A 227 -11.43 6.97 3.56
C ALA A 227 -10.19 6.18 4.00
N LEU A 228 -9.63 6.49 5.16
CA LEU A 228 -8.46 5.80 5.71
C LEU A 228 -8.73 4.33 6.00
N MET A 229 -9.85 4.02 6.67
CA MET A 229 -10.27 2.64 6.94
C MET A 229 -10.43 1.84 5.65
N SER A 230 -11.10 2.42 4.66
CA SER A 230 -11.29 1.74 3.37
C SER A 230 -9.99 1.53 2.59
N ILE A 231 -8.99 2.41 2.71
CA ILE A 231 -7.69 2.22 2.05
C ILE A 231 -6.83 1.20 2.81
N ALA A 232 -6.85 1.24 4.14
CA ALA A 232 -6.06 0.33 4.97
C ALA A 232 -6.45 -1.13 4.73
N GLU A 233 -7.75 -1.44 4.62
CA GLU A 233 -8.24 -2.77 4.26
C GLU A 233 -7.68 -3.29 2.92
N GLN A 234 -7.24 -2.39 2.03
CA GLN A 234 -6.88 -2.71 0.65
C GLN A 234 -5.38 -2.59 0.37
N THR A 235 -4.60 -1.98 1.26
CA THR A 235 -3.22 -1.60 0.99
C THR A 235 -2.28 -2.39 1.91
N SER A 236 -1.79 -3.53 1.44
CA SER A 236 -0.86 -4.42 2.15
C SER A 236 0.57 -3.86 2.32
N GLY A 237 0.73 -2.53 2.37
CA GLY A 237 2.03 -1.87 2.41
C GLY A 237 2.05 -0.56 3.20
N VAL A 238 0.99 -0.22 3.95
CA VAL A 238 0.98 0.99 4.79
C VAL A 238 2.09 0.94 5.86
N ALA A 239 2.43 -0.25 6.38
CA ALA A 239 3.52 -0.46 7.34
C ALA A 239 4.91 -0.13 6.80
N LEU A 240 5.10 -0.28 5.49
CA LEU A 240 6.41 -0.18 4.87
C LEU A 240 6.80 1.27 4.54
N ASN A 241 5.93 2.24 4.83
CA ASN A 241 6.22 3.66 4.69
C ASN A 241 6.63 4.27 6.05
N PRO A 242 7.84 4.87 6.20
CA PRO A 242 8.26 5.57 7.41
C PRO A 242 7.32 6.70 7.83
N GLU A 243 6.61 7.34 6.89
CA GLU A 243 5.55 8.32 7.21
C GLU A 243 4.16 7.67 7.35
N GLY A 244 4.02 6.37 7.07
CA GLY A 244 2.81 5.58 7.25
C GLY A 244 1.54 6.22 6.67
N VAL A 245 0.48 6.17 7.46
CA VAL A 245 -0.86 6.75 7.19
C VAL A 245 -0.79 8.27 6.97
N LEU A 246 0.14 8.99 7.59
CA LEU A 246 0.25 10.44 7.45
C LEU A 246 0.53 10.87 6.00
N SER A 247 1.32 10.07 5.26
CA SER A 247 1.56 10.33 3.83
C SER A 247 0.28 10.26 2.99
N ILE A 248 -0.66 9.37 3.37
CA ILE A 248 -1.97 9.22 2.72
C ILE A 248 -2.87 10.40 3.09
N ILE A 249 -2.88 10.82 4.35
CA ILE A 249 -3.63 12.00 4.81
C ILE A 249 -3.17 13.23 4.03
N ARG A 250 -1.86 13.49 3.95
CA ARG A 250 -1.30 14.61 3.18
C ARG A 250 -1.70 14.57 1.71
N LEU A 251 -1.66 13.40 1.08
CA LEU A 251 -2.10 13.22 -0.30
C LEU A 251 -3.58 13.59 -0.45
N PHE A 252 -4.44 13.17 0.47
CA PHE A 252 -5.87 13.52 0.46
C PHE A 252 -6.09 15.02 0.61
N GLU A 253 -5.44 15.66 1.57
CA GLU A 253 -5.52 17.11 1.78
C GLU A 253 -5.15 17.87 0.50
N GLN A 254 -4.02 17.52 -0.10
CA GLN A 254 -3.55 18.17 -1.32
C GLN A 254 -4.50 17.90 -2.51
N CYS A 255 -5.18 16.76 -2.55
CA CYS A 255 -6.18 16.43 -3.57
C CYS A 255 -7.56 17.09 -3.33
N GLY A 256 -7.75 17.84 -2.24
CA GLY A 256 -9.03 18.48 -1.89
C GLY A 256 -10.02 17.52 -1.23
N GLY A 257 -9.49 16.56 -0.46
CA GLY A 257 -10.23 15.51 0.23
C GLY A 257 -10.55 14.30 -0.65
N VAL A 258 -11.28 13.35 -0.05
CA VAL A 258 -11.71 12.11 -0.72
C VAL A 258 -13.20 12.17 -1.03
N TRP A 259 -13.53 11.72 -2.24
CA TRP A 259 -14.89 11.72 -2.76
C TRP A 259 -15.30 10.31 -3.14
N ARG A 260 -16.58 9.95 -3.02
CA ARG A 260 -17.11 8.73 -3.58
C ARG A 260 -17.88 9.05 -4.85
N LEU A 261 -17.50 8.38 -5.93
CA LEU A 261 -18.20 8.42 -7.22
C LEU A 261 -19.25 7.31 -7.23
N VAL A 262 -20.52 7.69 -7.13
CA VAL A 262 -21.65 6.77 -7.18
C VAL A 262 -22.19 6.74 -8.59
N TYR A 263 -22.34 5.54 -9.17
CA TYR A 263 -22.82 5.34 -10.55
C TYR A 263 -23.32 3.91 -10.77
N SER A 264 -24.17 3.70 -11.78
CA SER A 264 -24.56 2.35 -12.21
C SER A 264 -23.81 1.87 -13.45
N GLU A 265 -23.65 2.75 -14.46
CA GLU A 265 -22.98 2.47 -15.73
C GLU A 265 -21.70 3.28 -15.89
N VAL A 266 -20.63 2.63 -16.36
CA VAL A 266 -19.29 3.24 -16.45
C VAL A 266 -19.21 4.26 -17.60
N GLU A 267 -20.06 4.14 -18.59
CA GLU A 267 -20.14 5.06 -19.72
C GLU A 267 -20.58 6.46 -19.27
N ASP A 268 -21.40 6.54 -18.23
CA ASP A 268 -21.98 7.79 -17.77
C ASP A 268 -21.00 8.63 -16.95
N ILE A 269 -19.89 8.06 -16.45
CA ILE A 269 -18.95 8.78 -15.59
C ILE A 269 -17.96 9.67 -16.37
N GLU A 270 -17.83 9.50 -17.69
CA GLU A 270 -16.85 10.24 -18.50
C GLU A 270 -16.94 11.78 -18.33
N PRO A 271 -18.13 12.42 -18.41
CA PRO A 271 -18.24 13.87 -18.28
C PRO A 271 -17.76 14.39 -16.91
N LEU A 272 -18.06 13.63 -15.84
CA LEU A 272 -17.67 13.98 -14.47
C LEU A 272 -16.16 13.82 -14.27
N VAL A 273 -15.55 12.79 -14.87
CA VAL A 273 -14.09 12.62 -14.87
C VAL A 273 -13.40 13.78 -15.59
N ARG A 274 -13.93 14.26 -16.72
CA ARG A 274 -13.40 15.45 -17.41
C ARG A 274 -13.44 16.69 -16.52
N GLU A 275 -14.54 16.89 -15.80
CA GLU A 275 -14.67 17.99 -14.85
C GLU A 275 -13.62 17.90 -13.74
N LEU A 276 -13.44 16.72 -13.13
CA LEU A 276 -12.45 16.49 -12.07
C LEU A 276 -11.01 16.75 -12.51
N LEU A 277 -10.70 16.44 -13.77
CA LEU A 277 -9.37 16.61 -14.35
C LEU A 277 -9.11 18.02 -14.89
N ALA A 278 -10.12 18.88 -15.02
CA ALA A 278 -9.93 20.26 -15.46
C ALA A 278 -9.06 21.07 -14.48
N GLU A 279 -8.26 22.02 -14.99
CA GLU A 279 -7.39 22.87 -14.17
C GLU A 279 -8.15 23.70 -13.15
N ASN A 280 -9.32 24.22 -13.55
CA ASN A 280 -10.18 25.07 -12.73
C ASN A 280 -11.30 24.29 -12.02
N ALA A 281 -11.15 22.97 -11.88
CA ALA A 281 -12.13 22.14 -11.21
C ALA A 281 -12.26 22.57 -9.73
N VAL A 282 -13.41 23.12 -9.36
CA VAL A 282 -13.75 23.44 -7.96
C VAL A 282 -14.83 22.47 -7.52
N LEU A 283 -14.50 21.62 -6.55
CA LEU A 283 -15.51 20.80 -5.89
C LEU A 283 -16.03 21.57 -4.67
N PRO A 284 -17.34 21.59 -4.42
CA PRO A 284 -17.88 22.21 -3.22
C PRO A 284 -17.17 21.69 -1.97
N ASN A 285 -16.74 22.55 -1.07
CA ASN A 285 -16.03 22.17 0.17
C ASN A 285 -14.66 21.48 -0.03
N SER A 286 -14.03 21.50 -1.21
CA SER A 286 -12.65 20.98 -1.36
C SER A 286 -11.61 21.79 -0.59
N GLU A 287 -11.92 23.04 -0.24
CA GLU A 287 -11.10 23.89 0.63
C GLU A 287 -11.05 23.39 2.09
N ARG A 288 -12.02 22.56 2.49
CA ARG A 288 -12.12 22.06 3.86
C ARG A 288 -11.08 20.98 4.07
N VAL A 289 -10.09 21.32 4.89
CA VAL A 289 -9.13 20.36 5.44
C VAL A 289 -9.85 19.54 6.51
N ASP A 290 -9.74 18.22 6.41
CA ASP A 290 -10.30 17.32 7.41
C ASP A 290 -9.43 17.39 8.68
N GLU A 291 -10.04 17.58 9.85
CA GLU A 291 -9.31 17.75 11.11
C GLU A 291 -8.74 16.40 11.58
N TYR A 292 -7.46 16.40 11.96
CA TYR A 292 -6.83 15.26 12.61
C TYR A 292 -5.75 15.68 13.62
N GLU A 293 -5.51 14.82 14.60
CA GLU A 293 -4.40 14.93 15.56
C GLU A 293 -3.58 13.64 15.55
N THR A 294 -2.26 13.76 15.58
CA THR A 294 -1.33 12.63 15.60
C THR A 294 -0.70 12.49 16.97
N PHE A 295 -0.62 11.26 17.46
CA PHE A 295 -0.03 10.93 18.76
C PHE A 295 1.26 10.14 18.54
N GLU A 296 2.40 10.80 18.67
CA GLU A 296 3.73 10.16 18.60
C GLU A 296 4.23 9.76 19.99
N THR A 297 5.21 8.86 20.05
CA THR A 297 5.89 8.50 21.30
C THR A 297 6.98 9.53 21.57
N PRO A 298 6.94 10.27 22.71
CA PRO A 298 7.95 11.29 22.99
C PRO A 298 9.29 10.63 23.34
N ASP A 299 10.38 11.20 22.83
CA ASP A 299 11.75 10.75 23.10
C ASP A 299 12.09 10.97 24.59
N ARG A 300 12.11 9.88 25.37
CA ARG A 300 12.39 9.93 26.81
C ARG A 300 13.18 8.71 27.26
N LEU A 301 14.09 8.91 28.22
CA LEU A 301 14.83 7.81 28.85
C LEU A 301 13.85 6.86 29.56
N PRO A 302 14.08 5.54 29.51
CA PRO A 302 13.26 4.58 30.23
C PRO A 302 13.30 4.86 31.74
N ASN A 303 12.15 4.69 32.39
CA ASN A 303 12.05 4.76 33.84
C ASN A 303 12.73 3.53 34.46
N VAL A 304 13.19 3.67 35.70
CA VAL A 304 13.80 2.56 36.45
C VAL A 304 12.79 2.08 37.48
N TYR A 305 12.54 0.78 37.49
CA TYR A 305 11.61 0.13 38.41
C TYR A 305 12.27 -1.03 39.14
N PRO A 306 11.82 -1.37 40.37
CA PRO A 306 12.28 -2.55 41.08
C PRO A 306 11.98 -3.85 40.32
N ASN A 307 12.81 -4.88 40.54
CA ASN A 307 12.55 -6.22 40.01
C ASN A 307 11.19 -6.77 40.47
N GLY A 308 10.51 -7.47 39.58
CA GLY A 308 9.16 -7.99 39.80
C GLY A 308 8.05 -6.99 39.53
N THR A 309 8.37 -5.72 39.24
CA THR A 309 7.36 -4.70 38.89
C THR A 309 6.78 -4.98 37.52
N GLN A 310 5.45 -5.00 37.40
CA GLN A 310 4.77 -5.01 36.09
C GLN A 310 4.65 -3.60 35.55
N VAL A 311 5.19 -3.40 34.35
CA VAL A 311 5.21 -2.12 33.66
C VAL A 311 4.53 -2.24 32.30
N LEU A 312 3.92 -1.14 31.88
CA LEU A 312 3.12 -0.97 30.68
C LEU A 312 3.66 0.22 29.89
N GLN A 313 3.72 0.09 28.57
CA GLN A 313 3.99 1.18 27.63
C GLN A 313 3.34 0.89 26.27
N ARG A 314 3.23 1.90 25.40
CA ARG A 314 2.89 1.69 23.98
C ARG A 314 3.85 0.71 23.32
N MET A 315 3.33 -0.13 22.43
CA MET A 315 4.19 -0.93 21.56
C MET A 315 4.97 0.00 20.61
N PHE A 316 6.26 -0.29 20.42
CA PHE A 316 7.09 0.47 19.50
C PHE A 316 6.55 0.38 18.07
N GLY A 317 6.57 1.51 17.35
CA GLY A 317 6.07 1.59 15.97
C GLY A 317 4.56 1.77 15.85
N THR A 318 3.82 1.87 16.95
CA THR A 318 2.39 2.23 16.93
C THR A 318 2.21 3.74 16.80
N VAL A 319 1.22 4.17 16.01
CA VAL A 319 0.89 5.59 15.81
C VAL A 319 -0.62 5.78 15.85
N GLY A 320 -1.09 6.74 16.65
CA GLY A 320 -2.50 7.06 16.82
C GLY A 320 -2.92 8.30 16.04
N TYR A 321 -4.13 8.26 15.49
CA TYR A 321 -4.76 9.35 14.73
C TYR A 321 -6.16 9.58 15.28
N LEU A 322 -6.42 10.76 15.85
CA LEU A 322 -7.79 11.21 16.12
C LEU A 322 -8.28 11.91 14.87
N VAL A 323 -9.31 11.39 14.22
CA VAL A 323 -9.86 11.89 12.96
C VAL A 323 -11.35 12.18 13.11
N ASP A 324 -11.87 13.09 12.27
CA ASP A 324 -13.29 13.49 12.26
C ASP A 324 -13.78 14.03 13.63
N GLY A 325 -12.86 14.39 14.54
CA GLY A 325 -13.12 14.91 15.89
C GLY A 325 -13.50 13.88 16.95
N GLU A 326 -13.72 12.62 16.59
CA GLU A 326 -14.22 11.60 17.54
C GLU A 326 -13.71 10.17 17.33
N ARG A 327 -13.10 9.88 16.17
CA ARG A 327 -12.69 8.51 15.82
C ARG A 327 -11.20 8.35 16.03
N PHE A 328 -10.80 7.31 16.77
CA PHE A 328 -9.39 7.03 17.02
C PHE A 328 -8.94 5.83 16.19
N LEU A 329 -8.09 6.09 15.20
CA LEU A 329 -7.46 5.08 14.38
C LEU A 329 -6.05 4.82 14.88
N LEU A 330 -5.70 3.54 15.04
CA LEU A 330 -4.39 3.10 15.49
C LEU A 330 -3.71 2.30 14.40
N HIS A 331 -2.57 2.80 13.93
CA HIS A 331 -1.69 2.09 13.03
C HIS A 331 -0.72 1.22 13.85
N HIS A 332 -0.71 -0.09 13.59
CA HIS A 332 0.22 -1.04 14.19
C HIS A 332 0.52 -2.18 13.21
N GLY A 333 1.81 -2.50 13.02
CA GLY A 333 2.21 -3.46 11.98
C GLY A 333 1.68 -3.06 10.61
N ASP A 334 1.00 -3.99 9.93
CA ASP A 334 0.34 -3.80 8.63
C ASP A 334 -1.14 -3.37 8.71
N SER A 335 -1.63 -3.06 9.92
CA SER A 335 -3.03 -2.80 10.18
C SER A 335 -3.29 -1.35 10.61
N LEU A 336 -4.46 -0.84 10.23
CA LEU A 336 -5.04 0.37 10.77
C LEU A 336 -6.41 0.00 11.34
N ASP A 337 -6.53 0.03 12.66
CA ASP A 337 -7.75 -0.36 13.36
C ASP A 337 -8.40 0.84 14.05
N GLU A 338 -9.72 0.90 14.02
CA GLU A 338 -10.48 1.81 14.86
C GLU A 338 -10.64 1.21 16.25
N ILE A 339 -10.19 1.93 17.28
CA ILE A 339 -10.28 1.48 18.67
C ILE A 339 -11.28 2.34 19.46
N SER A 340 -11.88 1.75 20.49
CA SER A 340 -12.80 2.48 21.36
C SER A 340 -12.11 3.65 22.05
N ALA A 341 -12.87 4.71 22.40
CA ALA A 341 -12.34 5.86 23.12
C ALA A 341 -11.60 5.46 24.43
N PHE A 342 -12.11 4.46 25.15
CA PHE A 342 -11.44 3.96 26.36
C PHE A 342 -10.10 3.29 26.06
N ALA A 343 -10.04 2.46 25.00
CA ALA A 343 -8.80 1.84 24.54
C ALA A 343 -7.79 2.88 24.03
N ALA A 344 -8.28 3.92 23.33
CA ALA A 344 -7.47 5.05 22.89
C ALA A 344 -6.85 5.77 24.09
N GLU A 345 -7.61 6.08 25.12
CA GLU A 345 -7.07 6.71 26.35
C GLU A 345 -6.05 5.81 27.07
N CYS A 346 -6.31 4.51 27.17
CA CYS A 346 -5.31 3.56 27.68
C CYS A 346 -4.00 3.62 26.88
N TRP A 347 -4.08 3.67 25.55
CA TRP A 347 -2.89 3.76 24.70
C TRP A 347 -2.22 5.13 24.78
N ILE A 348 -3.00 6.22 24.79
CA ILE A 348 -2.50 7.60 24.88
C ILE A 348 -1.69 7.77 26.17
N ASN A 349 -2.24 7.33 27.30
CA ASN A 349 -1.63 7.50 28.62
C ASN A 349 -0.50 6.50 28.91
N ALA A 350 -0.28 5.51 28.03
CA ALA A 350 0.88 4.63 28.06
C ALA A 350 2.07 5.13 27.19
N ALA A 351 2.08 6.42 26.82
CA ALA A 351 3.15 7.05 26.01
C ALA A 351 4.57 6.87 26.60
N HIS A 352 4.63 6.66 27.91
CA HIS A 352 5.85 6.35 28.64
C HIS A 352 5.63 5.09 29.47
N GLU A 353 6.73 4.44 29.83
CA GLU A 353 6.67 3.32 30.76
C GLU A 353 6.11 3.77 32.11
N LEU A 354 5.10 3.06 32.60
CA LEU A 354 4.41 3.26 33.86
C LEU A 354 4.18 1.90 34.51
N THR A 355 4.07 1.84 35.83
CA THR A 355 3.53 0.62 36.46
C THR A 355 2.05 0.47 36.08
N VAL A 356 1.56 -0.78 36.07
CA VAL A 356 0.12 -1.05 35.81
C VAL A 356 -0.78 -0.29 36.80
N ARG A 357 -0.31 -0.10 38.04
CA ARG A 357 -1.03 0.64 39.08
C ARG A 357 -1.07 2.15 38.79
N GLU A 358 0.05 2.76 38.46
CA GLU A 358 0.10 4.18 38.06
C GLU A 358 -0.79 4.44 36.85
N HIS A 359 -0.75 3.56 35.84
CA HIS A 359 -1.61 3.68 34.67
C HIS A 359 -3.10 3.60 35.05
N TYR A 360 -3.50 2.69 35.94
CA TYR A 360 -4.87 2.63 36.44
C TYR A 360 -5.29 3.91 37.18
N GLU A 361 -4.40 4.49 37.98
CA GLU A 361 -4.68 5.74 38.70
C GLU A 361 -4.96 6.91 37.76
N VAL A 362 -4.14 7.06 36.70
CA VAL A 362 -4.38 8.04 35.62
C VAL A 362 -5.73 7.80 34.94
N MET A 363 -6.01 6.55 34.56
CA MET A 363 -7.27 6.22 33.89
C MET A 363 -8.49 6.44 34.78
N ARG A 364 -8.38 6.26 36.10
CA ARG A 364 -9.47 6.52 37.05
C ARG A 364 -9.77 8.02 37.21
N GLU A 365 -8.78 8.89 37.01
CA GLU A 365 -8.99 10.35 36.99
C GLU A 365 -9.77 10.79 35.74
N LEU A 366 -9.56 10.10 34.61
CA LEU A 366 -10.24 10.35 33.34
C LEU A 366 -11.66 9.74 33.31
N PHE A 367 -11.85 8.57 33.91
CA PHE A 367 -13.09 7.81 33.89
C PHE A 367 -13.64 7.61 35.30
N GLU A 368 -14.63 8.43 35.66
CA GLU A 368 -15.28 8.35 36.97
C GLU A 368 -15.92 6.96 37.20
N GLY A 369 -15.55 6.31 38.31
CA GLY A 369 -16.09 5.00 38.68
C GLY A 369 -15.50 3.81 37.91
N LEU A 370 -14.36 3.98 37.22
CA LEU A 370 -13.67 2.91 36.51
C LEU A 370 -13.37 1.69 37.40
N PRO A 371 -13.92 0.48 37.11
CA PRO A 371 -13.57 -0.74 37.82
C PRO A 371 -12.15 -1.22 37.47
N GLU A 372 -11.37 -1.65 38.47
CA GLU A 372 -10.00 -2.15 38.28
C GLU A 372 -9.94 -3.36 37.33
N ASP A 373 -10.94 -4.26 37.40
CA ASP A 373 -11.01 -5.45 36.52
C ASP A 373 -11.30 -5.07 35.06
N ALA A 374 -12.08 -4.02 34.81
CA ALA A 374 -12.38 -3.57 33.45
C ALA A 374 -11.15 -2.94 32.79
N HIS A 375 -10.40 -2.12 33.55
CA HIS A 375 -9.11 -1.58 33.11
C HIS A 375 -8.12 -2.70 32.79
N ARG A 376 -7.96 -3.66 33.71
CA ARG A 376 -7.08 -4.83 33.53
C ARG A 376 -7.41 -5.60 32.26
N GLN A 377 -8.69 -5.92 32.04
CA GLN A 377 -9.13 -6.69 30.88
C GLN A 377 -8.78 -5.98 29.56
N VAL A 378 -8.97 -4.66 29.48
CA VAL A 378 -8.63 -3.89 28.27
C VAL A 378 -7.12 -3.83 28.07
N VAL A 379 -6.35 -3.59 29.12
CA VAL A 379 -4.87 -3.56 29.03
C VAL A 379 -4.32 -4.91 28.58
N GLU A 380 -4.86 -6.02 29.09
CA GLU A 380 -4.52 -7.38 28.66
C GLU A 380 -4.84 -7.58 27.16
N GLN A 381 -6.05 -7.22 26.71
CA GLN A 381 -6.43 -7.32 25.30
C GLN A 381 -5.54 -6.48 24.37
N LEU A 382 -5.22 -5.25 24.76
CA LEU A 382 -4.33 -4.38 23.99
C LEU A 382 -2.90 -4.93 23.96
N SER A 383 -2.45 -5.59 25.02
CA SER A 383 -1.14 -6.23 25.06
C SER A 383 -1.09 -7.48 24.19
N GLU A 384 -2.12 -8.32 24.24
CA GLU A 384 -2.26 -9.51 23.38
C GLU A 384 -2.35 -9.15 21.89
N SER A 385 -2.93 -7.98 21.58
CA SER A 385 -3.04 -7.47 20.20
C SER A 385 -1.79 -6.75 19.72
N GLY A 386 -0.73 -6.65 20.53
CA GLY A 386 0.51 -5.94 20.15
C GLY A 386 0.38 -4.43 20.08
N ILE A 387 -0.65 -3.84 20.72
CA ILE A 387 -0.87 -2.39 20.79
C ILE A 387 -0.12 -1.80 21.99
N LEU A 388 -0.12 -2.53 23.10
CA LEU A 388 0.66 -2.22 24.30
C LEU A 388 1.73 -3.29 24.52
N THR A 389 2.79 -2.93 25.22
CA THR A 389 3.74 -3.88 25.80
C THR A 389 3.55 -3.90 27.31
N MET A 390 3.28 -5.08 27.85
CA MET A 390 3.30 -5.33 29.28
C MET A 390 4.43 -6.31 29.59
N ARG A 391 5.32 -5.94 30.51
CA ARG A 391 6.46 -6.78 30.93
C ARG A 391 6.65 -6.73 32.44
N THR A 392 7.22 -7.79 32.98
CA THR A 392 7.77 -7.78 34.35
C THR A 392 9.22 -7.34 34.28
N VAL A 393 9.62 -6.39 35.10
CA VAL A 393 11.01 -5.95 35.19
C VAL A 393 11.85 -7.05 35.83
N ASP A 394 12.86 -7.50 35.09
CA ASP A 394 13.85 -8.48 35.51
C ASP A 394 15.22 -7.93 35.12
N ASP A 395 15.72 -6.98 35.92
CA ASP A 395 17.05 -6.41 35.77
C ASP A 395 18.00 -7.12 36.77
N PRO A 396 18.98 -7.91 36.30
CA PRO A 396 19.89 -8.62 37.19
C PRO A 396 20.74 -7.70 38.09
N LEU A 397 20.69 -6.38 37.90
CA LEU A 397 21.40 -5.38 38.70
C LEU A 397 20.62 -4.82 39.90
N TYR A 398 19.33 -5.14 40.07
CA TYR A 398 18.48 -4.59 41.15
C TYR A 398 17.73 -5.67 41.95
N THR A 399 18.43 -6.35 42.86
CA THR A 399 17.77 -7.11 43.93
C THR A 399 17.34 -6.17 45.06
N GLU A 400 16.15 -6.38 45.65
CA GLU A 400 15.57 -5.61 46.79
C GLU A 400 16.48 -5.48 48.05
N GLU A 401 17.70 -6.04 48.04
CA GLU A 401 18.63 -5.99 49.17
C GLU A 401 19.26 -4.61 49.43
N ASP A 402 19.14 -3.65 48.52
CA ASP A 402 19.78 -2.32 48.65
C ASP A 402 18.89 -1.21 49.26
N SER A 403 17.69 -1.55 49.76
CA SER A 403 16.86 -0.64 50.55
C SER A 403 16.76 -1.09 52.01
N ASN A 404 17.78 -0.74 52.82
CA ASN A 404 17.71 -0.69 54.28
C ASN A 404 18.50 0.48 54.85
#